data_AF-A0A1P8XKM2-F1
#
_entry.id   AF-A0A1P8XKM2-F1
#
_cell.length_a   1.000
_cell.length_b   1.000
_cell.length_c   1.000
_cell.angle_alpha   90.00
_cell.angle_beta   90.00
_cell.angle_gamma   90.00
#
_symmetry.space_group_name_H-M   'P 1'
#
loop_
_entity.id
_entity.type
_entity.pdbx_description
1 polymer ?
#
loop_
_entity_poly.entity_id
_entity_poly.type
_entity_poly.pdbx_seq_one_letter_code
_entity_poly.pdbx_strand_id
1 'polypeptide(L)'
;MWGGGNASGPTGGGFDCSGLVQWSYAQAAGAEVPRTTYDQINLGTRINPVDAQPGDLVFSRFSNRGPEHVQIALGGGQVVHAPQSGDVVRIAAMPRDVVVKRIV
;
A
#
# COMPACT_ATOMS: atom_id res chain seq x y z
N MET A 1 12.17 1.88 5.90
CA MET A 1 12.37 3.08 6.73
C MET A 1 11.02 3.55 7.22
N TRP A 2 10.93 4.42 8.23
CA TRP A 2 9.65 5.02 8.62
C TRP A 2 9.58 6.46 8.11
N GLY A 3 8.46 6.86 7.50
CA GLY A 3 8.28 8.20 6.95
C GLY A 3 8.83 8.43 5.53
N GLY A 4 9.43 7.43 4.89
CA GLY A 4 10.05 7.59 3.57
C GLY A 4 9.06 7.64 2.40
N GLY A 5 9.28 8.56 1.48
CA GLY A 5 8.55 8.68 0.22
C GLY A 5 7.32 9.59 0.26
N ASN A 6 6.99 10.14 -0.91
CA ASN A 6 5.78 10.92 -1.19
C ASN A 6 5.42 10.82 -2.68
N ALA A 7 4.41 11.57 -3.13
CA ALA A 7 3.95 11.58 -4.53
C ALA A 7 5.05 11.86 -5.58
N SER A 8 6.12 12.58 -5.21
CA SER A 8 7.21 12.97 -6.11
C SER A 8 8.39 11.99 -6.13
N GLY A 9 8.45 11.02 -5.19
CA GLY A 9 9.53 10.04 -5.15
C GLY A 9 9.95 9.61 -3.75
N PRO A 10 11.05 8.83 -3.64
CA PRO A 10 11.60 8.42 -2.35
C PRO A 10 12.14 9.63 -1.58
N THR A 11 11.96 9.63 -0.27
CA THR A 11 12.51 10.65 0.63
C THR A 11 13.24 9.98 1.79
N GLY A 12 14.23 10.66 2.37
CA GLY A 12 15.04 10.09 3.46
C GLY A 12 15.83 8.83 3.08
N GLY A 13 15.98 8.54 1.78
CA GLY A 13 16.72 7.38 1.24
C GLY A 13 15.86 6.24 0.67
N GLY A 14 14.53 6.38 0.57
CA GLY A 14 13.66 5.33 0.04
C GLY A 14 12.17 5.51 0.33
N PHE A 15 11.44 4.40 0.35
CA PHE A 15 10.00 4.35 0.61
C PHE A 15 9.67 3.60 1.91
N ASP A 16 8.64 4.07 2.60
CA ASP A 16 7.84 3.24 3.50
C ASP A 16 6.58 2.73 2.79
N CYS A 17 5.77 1.91 3.47
CA CYS A 17 4.64 1.22 2.85
C CYS A 17 3.61 2.19 2.23
N SER A 18 3.24 3.25 2.96
CA SER A 18 2.24 4.21 2.52
C SER A 18 2.80 5.26 1.56
N GLY A 19 4.09 5.62 1.68
CA GLY A 19 4.80 6.48 0.74
C GLY A 19 4.99 5.82 -0.62
N LEU A 20 5.24 4.51 -0.67
CA LEU A 20 5.25 3.75 -1.92
C LEU A 20 3.89 3.83 -2.63
N VAL A 21 2.79 3.66 -1.88
CA VAL A 21 1.42 3.79 -2.42
C VAL A 21 1.17 5.18 -2.99
N GLN A 22 1.50 6.24 -2.24
CA GLN A 22 1.33 7.62 -2.72
C GLN A 22 2.05 7.85 -4.04
N TRP A 23 3.31 7.42 -4.13
CA TRP A 23 4.10 7.57 -5.34
C TRP A 23 3.51 6.77 -6.50
N SER A 24 3.16 5.49 -6.28
CA SER A 24 2.60 4.65 -7.34
C SER A 24 1.29 5.23 -7.93
N TYR A 25 0.38 5.73 -7.09
CA TYR A 25 -0.87 6.33 -7.57
C TYR A 25 -0.64 7.67 -8.27
N ALA A 26 0.27 8.50 -7.77
CA ALA A 26 0.64 9.75 -8.42
C ALA A 26 1.24 9.50 -9.83
N GLN A 27 2.11 8.49 -9.97
CA GLN A 27 2.75 8.18 -11.25
C GLN A 27 1.81 7.47 -12.23
N ALA A 28 0.95 6.56 -11.76
CA ALA A 28 0.12 5.74 -12.64
C ALA A 28 -1.20 6.42 -13.03
N ALA A 29 -1.81 7.18 -12.12
CA ALA A 29 -3.16 7.72 -12.27
C ALA A 29 -3.25 9.24 -12.05
N GLY A 30 -2.16 9.90 -11.63
CA GLY A 30 -2.21 11.30 -11.20
C GLY A 30 -3.08 11.52 -9.96
N ALA A 31 -3.37 10.45 -9.21
CA ALA A 31 -4.30 10.48 -8.10
C ALA A 31 -3.59 10.84 -6.79
N GLU A 32 -4.22 11.71 -6.00
CA GLU A 32 -3.75 12.04 -4.66
C GLU A 32 -4.25 11.01 -3.65
N VAL A 33 -3.30 10.44 -2.91
CA VAL A 33 -3.57 9.47 -1.84
C VAL A 33 -3.00 10.03 -0.53
N PRO A 34 -3.70 9.93 0.61
CA PRO A 34 -3.21 10.38 1.91
C PRO A 34 -1.88 9.73 2.31
N ARG A 35 -1.15 10.37 3.22
CA ARG A 35 0.21 9.93 3.60
C ARG A 35 0.22 8.66 4.44
N THR A 36 -0.81 8.39 5.22
CA THR A 36 -0.78 7.33 6.24
C THR A 36 -1.68 6.16 5.88
N THR A 37 -1.33 4.96 6.33
CA THR A 37 -2.19 3.76 6.17
C THR A 37 -3.57 3.94 6.82
N TYR A 38 -3.63 4.70 7.93
CA TYR A 38 -4.86 5.01 8.67
C TYR A 38 -5.85 5.85 7.87
N ASP A 39 -5.34 6.72 7.00
CA ASP A 39 -6.17 7.53 6.11
C ASP A 39 -6.46 6.79 4.79
N GLN A 40 -5.45 6.10 4.25
CA GLN A 40 -5.55 5.37 2.98
C GLN A 40 -6.63 4.28 3.00
N ILE A 41 -6.85 3.60 4.12
CA ILE A 41 -7.88 2.54 4.23
C ILE A 41 -9.31 3.08 4.04
N ASN A 42 -9.53 4.38 4.26
CA ASN A 42 -10.83 5.01 4.10
C ASN A 42 -11.14 5.37 2.65
N LEU A 43 -10.17 5.30 1.74
CA LEU A 43 -10.38 5.56 0.32
C LEU A 43 -11.07 4.40 -0.40
N GLY A 44 -11.88 4.71 -1.40
CA GLY A 44 -12.41 3.72 -2.34
C GLY A 44 -13.35 2.68 -1.71
N THR A 45 -13.58 1.59 -2.42
CA THR A 45 -14.56 0.54 -2.07
C THR A 45 -13.87 -0.71 -1.53
N ARG A 46 -14.54 -1.43 -0.62
CA ARG A 46 -14.00 -2.69 -0.09
C ARG A 46 -14.22 -3.81 -1.10
N ILE A 47 -13.17 -4.57 -1.38
CA ILE A 47 -13.18 -5.71 -2.30
C ILE A 47 -12.98 -7.01 -1.51
N ASN A 48 -13.57 -8.09 -1.98
CA ASN A 48 -13.28 -9.42 -1.46
C ASN A 48 -11.84 -9.79 -1.83
N PRO A 49 -10.98 -10.25 -0.90
CA PRO A 49 -9.58 -10.54 -1.21
C PRO A 49 -9.34 -11.46 -2.41
N VAL A 50 -10.26 -12.38 -2.72
CA VAL A 50 -10.14 -13.26 -3.90
C VAL A 50 -10.39 -12.54 -5.23
N ASP A 51 -11.09 -11.40 -5.20
CA ASP A 51 -11.42 -10.56 -6.35
C ASP A 51 -10.45 -9.38 -6.52
N ALA A 52 -9.34 -9.40 -5.75
CA ALA A 52 -8.31 -8.37 -5.80
C ALA A 52 -7.69 -8.30 -7.20
N GLN A 53 -7.64 -7.09 -7.75
CA GLN A 53 -7.08 -6.78 -9.06
C GLN A 53 -5.76 -6.02 -8.91
N PRO A 54 -4.89 -6.02 -9.94
CA PRO A 54 -3.72 -5.18 -9.96
C PRO A 54 -4.06 -3.72 -9.66
N GLY A 55 -3.33 -3.11 -8.71
CA GLY A 55 -3.58 -1.75 -8.24
C GLY A 55 -4.39 -1.65 -6.95
N ASP A 56 -5.16 -2.67 -6.57
CA ASP A 56 -5.91 -2.63 -5.30
C ASP A 56 -4.97 -2.52 -4.09
N LEU A 57 -5.36 -1.73 -3.10
CA LEU A 57 -4.61 -1.60 -1.86
C LEU A 57 -4.97 -2.73 -0.90
N VAL A 58 -3.95 -3.41 -0.40
CA VAL A 58 -4.06 -4.51 0.55
C VAL A 58 -3.56 -4.04 1.91
N PHE A 59 -4.46 -3.91 2.88
CA PHE A 59 -4.16 -3.50 4.25
C PHE A 59 -4.03 -4.71 5.17
N SER A 60 -2.98 -4.72 5.99
CA SER A 60 -2.65 -5.83 6.89
C SER A 60 -2.04 -5.34 8.20
N ARG A 61 -1.77 -6.29 9.12
CA ARG A 61 -1.17 -6.05 10.45
C ARG A 61 -1.97 -5.03 11.27
N PHE A 62 -3.23 -5.36 11.54
CA PHE A 62 -4.12 -4.47 12.29
C PHE A 62 -3.73 -4.35 13.77
N SER A 63 -3.67 -3.11 14.25
CA SER A 63 -3.55 -2.76 15.66
C SER A 63 -4.82 -2.03 16.14
N ASN A 64 -4.83 -1.55 17.38
CA ASN A 64 -5.89 -0.69 17.89
C ASN A 64 -6.00 0.67 17.17
N ARG A 65 -4.99 1.06 16.38
CA ARG A 65 -5.01 2.30 15.59
C ARG A 65 -5.49 2.09 14.15
N GLY A 66 -5.57 0.84 13.68
CA GLY A 66 -5.90 0.50 12.31
C GLY A 66 -4.79 -0.33 11.62
N PRO A 67 -4.70 -0.32 10.28
CA PRO A 67 -3.70 -1.11 9.57
C PRO A 67 -2.30 -0.49 9.72
N GLU A 68 -1.33 -1.29 10.19
CA GLU A 68 0.07 -0.84 10.33
C GLU A 68 0.87 -1.09 9.04
N HIS A 69 0.29 -1.75 8.03
CA HIS A 69 0.94 -2.04 6.77
C HIS A 69 -0.01 -1.97 5.58
N VAL A 70 0.48 -1.48 4.45
CA VAL A 70 -0.22 -1.46 3.16
C VAL A 70 0.67 -2.01 2.05
N GLN A 71 0.07 -2.72 1.11
CA GLN A 71 0.68 -3.21 -0.12
C GLN A 71 -0.19 -2.89 -1.33
N ILE A 72 0.37 -3.01 -2.54
CA ILE A 72 -0.37 -2.89 -3.81
C ILE A 72 -0.49 -4.29 -4.42
N ALA A 73 -1.71 -4.72 -4.73
CA ALA A 73 -1.97 -5.98 -5.40
C ALA A 73 -1.41 -5.99 -6.83
N LEU A 74 -0.90 -7.14 -7.25
CA LEU A 74 -0.41 -7.39 -8.61
C LEU A 74 -1.26 -8.42 -9.37
N GLY A 75 -2.32 -8.93 -8.75
CA GLY A 75 -3.04 -10.11 -9.23
C GLY A 75 -2.35 -11.43 -8.83
N GLY A 76 -3.00 -12.57 -9.09
CA GLY A 76 -2.42 -13.90 -8.82
C GLY A 76 -2.07 -14.15 -7.35
N GLY A 77 -2.67 -13.43 -6.41
CA GLY A 77 -2.35 -13.51 -4.98
C GLY A 77 -0.98 -12.92 -4.63
N GLN A 78 -0.43 -12.02 -5.44
CA GLN A 78 0.84 -11.34 -5.20
C GLN A 78 0.64 -9.85 -4.88
N VAL A 79 1.59 -9.29 -4.14
CA VAL A 79 1.64 -7.87 -3.77
C VAL A 79 3.04 -7.30 -3.92
N VAL A 80 3.16 -5.99 -4.17
CA VAL A 80 4.40 -5.23 -4.03
C VAL A 80 4.33 -4.33 -2.80
N HIS A 81 5.42 -4.23 -2.05
CA HIS A 81 5.48 -3.38 -0.84
C HIS A 81 6.89 -2.93 -0.47
N ALA A 82 6.96 -1.90 0.38
CA ALA A 82 8.13 -1.54 1.16
C ALA A 82 7.99 -2.11 2.58
N PRO A 83 8.64 -3.24 2.93
CA PRO A 83 8.31 -4.06 4.10
C PRO A 83 8.68 -3.44 5.45
N GLN A 84 9.90 -2.90 5.59
CA GLN A 84 10.41 -2.33 6.86
C GLN A 84 11.70 -1.54 6.65
N SER A 85 12.22 -0.92 7.72
CA SER A 85 13.56 -0.31 7.74
C SER A 85 14.68 -1.32 7.45
N GLY A 86 15.62 -0.92 6.58
CA GLY A 86 16.76 -1.76 6.19
C GLY A 86 16.47 -2.77 5.08
N ASP A 87 15.26 -2.78 4.52
CA ASP A 87 14.85 -3.71 3.46
C ASP A 87 14.36 -2.93 2.23
N VAL A 88 14.29 -3.60 1.08
CA VAL A 88 13.99 -3.00 -0.23
C VAL A 88 12.57 -3.31 -0.68
N VAL A 89 12.06 -2.51 -1.62
CA VAL A 89 10.79 -2.78 -2.29
C VAL A 89 10.88 -4.13 -3.00
N ARG A 90 9.91 -5.01 -2.73
CA ARG A 90 9.88 -6.37 -3.30
C ARG A 90 8.46 -6.88 -3.51
N ILE A 91 8.37 -7.94 -4.31
CA ILE A 91 7.14 -8.71 -4.49
C ILE A 91 7.08 -9.79 -3.41
N ALA A 92 5.89 -10.03 -2.87
CA ALA A 92 5.60 -11.08 -1.91
C ALA A 92 4.23 -11.70 -2.18
N ALA A 93 3.95 -12.85 -1.56
CA ALA A 93 2.59 -13.38 -1.51
C ALA A 93 1.69 -12.44 -0.71
N MET A 94 0.44 -12.29 -1.14
CA MET A 94 -0.58 -11.54 -0.41
C MET A 94 -0.77 -12.19 0.97
N PRO A 95 -0.70 -11.40 2.07
CA PRO A 95 -0.91 -11.95 3.40
C PRO A 95 -2.35 -12.43 3.58
N ARG A 96 -2.55 -13.29 4.59
CA ARG A 96 -3.88 -13.65 5.08
C ARG A 96 -4.43 -12.54 5.98
N ASP A 97 -5.73 -12.54 6.21
CA ASP A 97 -6.43 -11.59 7.09
C ASP A 97 -6.23 -10.12 6.69
N VAL A 98 -6.71 -9.80 5.49
CA VAL A 98 -6.53 -8.49 4.86
C VAL A 98 -7.85 -7.76 4.64
N VAL A 99 -7.75 -6.43 4.57
CA VAL A 99 -8.79 -5.59 3.96
C VAL A 99 -8.27 -5.12 2.61
N VAL A 100 -9.00 -5.42 1.54
CA VAL A 100 -8.66 -4.95 0.20
C VAL A 100 -9.55 -3.76 -0.17
N LYS A 101 -8.95 -2.71 -0.74
CA LYS A 101 -9.62 -1.48 -1.14
C LYS A 101 -9.28 -1.16 -2.60
N ARG A 102 -10.30 -0.88 -3.42
CA ARG A 102 -10.13 -0.38 -4.78
C ARG A 102 -10.40 1.12 -4.81
N ILE A 103 -9.38 1.87 -5.19
CA ILE A 103 -9.49 3.31 -5.45
C ILE A 103 -9.85 3.47 -6.93
N VAL A 104 -10.94 4.21 -7.19
CA VAL A 104 -11.42 4.57 -8.54
C VAL A 104 -10.97 5.97 -8.92
#